data_AF-A0AAD7BNN3-F1
#
_entry.id   AF-A0AAD7BNN3-F1
#
_cell.length_a   1.000
_cell.length_b   1.000
_cell.length_c   1.000
_cell.angle_alpha   90.00
_cell.angle_beta   90.00
_cell.angle_gamma   90.00
#
_symmetry.space_group_name_H-M   'P 1'
#
loop_
_entity.id
_entity.type
_entity.pdbx_description
1 polymer ?
#
loop_
_entity_poly.entity_id
_entity_poly.type
_entity_poly.pdbx_seq_one_letter_code
_entity_poly.pdbx_strand_id
1 'polypeptide(L)' 'LKVQREQVRKSLARVDGLGRILRKHTLTRREYYSPRPNAVWHMDGHHKLIKWGFVIHGFSDGYD' A
#
# COMPACT_ATOMS: atom_id res chain seq x y z
N LEU A 1 -7.49 26.95 -4.17
CA LEU A 1 -7.75 27.07 -2.72
C LEU A 1 -6.77 26.20 -1.94
N LYS A 2 -5.99 26.77 -1.01
CA LYS A 2 -5.21 26.00 -0.03
C LYS A 2 -6.04 25.88 1.24
N VAL A 3 -6.75 24.78 1.41
CA VAL A 3 -7.50 24.50 2.65
C VAL A 3 -6.56 23.89 3.67
N GLN A 4 -6.60 24.39 4.91
CA GLN A 4 -5.80 23.83 5.99
C GLN A 4 -6.20 22.37 6.25
N ARG A 5 -5.21 21.48 6.37
CA ARG A 5 -5.41 20.04 6.60
C ARG A 5 -6.31 19.76 7.81
N GLU A 6 -6.24 20.61 8.82
CA GLU A 6 -7.05 20.51 10.03
C GLU A 6 -8.55 20.75 9.77
N GLN A 7 -8.88 21.71 8.90
CA GLN A 7 -10.27 21.97 8.51
C GLN A 7 -10.86 20.77 7.76
N VAL A 8 -10.08 20.15 6.87
CA VAL A 8 -10.48 18.93 6.15
C VAL A 8 -10.73 17.77 7.13
N ARG A 9 -9.87 17.58 8.13
CA ARG A 9 -10.05 16.53 9.16
C ARG A 9 -11.31 16.76 9.99
N LYS A 10 -11.58 17.99 10.42
CA LYS A 10 -12.78 18.34 11.19
C LYS A 10 -14.06 18.11 10.41
N SER A 11 -14.08 18.46 9.12
CA SER A 11 -15.21 18.19 8.24
C SER A 11 -15.43 16.70 8.03
N LEU A 12 -14.37 15.93 7.74
CA LEU A 12 -14.45 14.48 7.63
C LEU A 12 -14.95 13.83 8.93
N ALA A 13 -14.46 14.26 10.09
CA ALA A 13 -14.89 13.72 11.37
C ALA A 13 -16.38 13.96 11.68
N ARG A 14 -16.97 15.02 11.13
CA ARG A 14 -18.38 15.38 11.31
C ARG A 14 -19.31 14.53 10.44
N VAL A 15 -18.87 14.19 9.23
CA VAL A 15 -19.70 13.53 8.21
C VAL A 15 -19.45 12.02 8.16
N ASP A 16 -18.25 11.56 8.54
CA ASP A 16 -17.79 10.18 8.32
C ASP A 16 -17.63 9.40 9.64
N GLY A 17 -18.76 9.08 10.28
CA GLY A 17 -18.78 8.22 11.47
C GLY A 17 -18.31 6.78 11.17
N LEU A 18 -18.67 6.26 9.99
CA LEU A 18 -18.30 4.90 9.54
C LEU A 18 -16.81 4.80 9.20
N GLY A 19 -16.24 5.74 8.45
CA GLY A 19 -14.81 5.74 8.12
C GLY A 19 -13.91 5.96 9.34
N ARG A 20 -14.43 6.59 10.41
CA ARG A 20 -13.73 6.64 11.71
C ARG A 20 -13.65 5.27 12.38
N ILE A 21 -14.70 4.45 12.30
CA ILE A 21 -14.71 3.07 12.82
C ILE A 21 -13.80 2.19 11.95
N LEU A 22 -13.92 2.28 10.63
CA LEU A 22 -13.08 1.52 9.69
C LEU A 22 -11.59 1.84 9.84
N ARG A 23 -11.22 3.11 10.10
CA ARG A 23 -9.82 3.48 10.38
C ARG A 23 -9.32 3.01 11.75
N LYS A 24 -10.22 2.86 12.74
CA LYS A 24 -9.89 2.24 14.04
C LYS A 24 -9.57 0.75 13.90
N HIS A 25 -10.16 0.07 12.92
CA HIS A 25 -9.72 -1.25 12.48
C HIS A 25 -8.47 -1.11 11.60
N THR A 26 -7.38 -0.64 12.20
CA THR A 26 -6.08 -0.73 11.56
C THR A 26 -5.75 -2.22 11.45
N LEU A 27 -5.75 -2.75 10.23
CA LEU A 27 -5.24 -4.09 9.97
C LEU A 27 -3.84 -4.14 10.57
N THR A 28 -3.66 -4.94 11.61
CA THR A 28 -2.33 -5.15 12.18
C THR A 28 -1.53 -5.84 11.10
N ARG A 29 -0.56 -5.12 10.53
CA ARG A 29 0.32 -5.68 9.51
C ARG A 29 1.05 -6.85 10.17
N ARG A 30 0.96 -8.04 9.58
CA ARG A 30 1.78 -9.17 10.02
C ARG A 30 3.24 -8.78 9.83
N GLU A 31 4.06 -9.12 10.80
CA GLU A 31 5.50 -9.07 10.64
C GLU A 31 5.88 -10.04 9.51
N TYR A 32 6.56 -9.51 8.50
CA TYR A 32 7.00 -10.30 7.36
C TYR A 32 8.31 -10.98 7.74
N TYR A 33 8.39 -12.31 7.59
CA TYR A 33 9.56 -13.09 7.94
C TYR A 33 9.83 -14.13 6.86
N SER A 34 11.07 -14.15 6.37
CA SER A 34 11.61 -15.18 5.49
C SER A 34 12.77 -15.87 6.21
N PRO A 35 12.78 -17.20 6.31
CA PRO A 35 13.71 -17.91 7.21
C PRO A 35 15.17 -17.95 6.74
N ARG A 36 15.43 -17.78 5.44
CA ARG A 36 16.76 -17.84 4.82
C ARG A 36 16.73 -17.22 3.41
N PRO A 37 17.89 -16.85 2.83
CA PRO A 37 17.97 -16.53 1.41
C PRO A 37 17.37 -17.66 0.57
N ASN A 38 16.70 -17.33 -0.53
CA ASN A 38 16.01 -18.24 -1.43
C ASN A 38 14.82 -18.99 -0.83
N ALA A 39 14.29 -18.59 0.33
CA ALA A 39 13.09 -19.21 0.89
C ALA A 39 11.80 -18.72 0.22
N VAL A 40 11.75 -17.45 -0.20
CA VAL A 40 10.61 -16.80 -0.85
C VAL A 40 11.12 -15.78 -1.87
N TRP A 41 10.52 -15.74 -3.05
CA TRP A 41 10.82 -14.76 -4.09
C TRP A 41 9.57 -13.94 -4.41
N HIS A 42 9.71 -12.62 -4.46
CA HIS A 42 8.69 -11.71 -4.93
C HIS A 42 8.85 -11.47 -6.43
N MET A 43 7.73 -11.51 -7.16
CA MET A 43 7.67 -11.21 -8.58
C MET A 43 6.62 -10.12 -8.80
N ASP A 44 6.98 -9.05 -9.50
CA ASP A 44 6.03 -8.01 -9.88
C ASP A 44 6.20 -7.55 -11.33
N GLY A 45 5.08 -7.15 -11.93
CA GLY A 45 4.99 -6.72 -13.32
C GLY A 45 4.86 -5.20 -13.43
N HIS A 46 5.82 -4.57 -14.10
CA HIS A 46 5.76 -3.16 -14.45
C HIS A 46 5.17 -2.94 -15.84
N HIS A 47 3.90 -2.55 -15.88
CA HIS A 47 3.09 -2.49 -17.12
C HIS A 47 3.00 -1.09 -17.73
N LYS A 48 3.74 -0.08 -17.23
CA LYS A 48 3.62 1.31 -17.74
C LYS A 48 3.93 1.42 -19.23
N LEU A 49 4.75 0.52 -19.76
CA LEU A 49 5.16 0.51 -21.16
C LEU A 49 4.35 -0.45 -22.06
N ILE A 50 3.26 -1.03 -21.55
CA ILE A 50 2.52 -2.07 -22.26
C ILE A 50 1.93 -1.60 -23.59
N LYS A 51 1.61 -0.30 -23.72
CA LYS A 51 1.13 0.31 -24.98
C LYS A 51 2.17 0.29 -26.10
N TRP A 52 3.45 0.16 -25.76
CA TRP A 52 4.56 0.02 -26.71
C TRP A 52 5.05 -1.44 -26.81
N GLY A 53 4.30 -2.40 -26.24
CA GLY A 53 4.63 -3.82 -26.29
C GLY A 53 5.63 -4.29 -25.22
N PHE A 54 6.01 -3.42 -24.27
CA PHE A 54 6.98 -3.78 -23.23
C PHE A 54 6.32 -3.99 -21.87
N VAL A 55 6.65 -5.11 -21.23
CA VAL A 55 6.35 -5.40 -19.82
C VAL A 55 7.65 -5.84 -19.15
N ILE A 56 7.98 -5.21 -18.02
CA ILE A 56 9.19 -5.53 -17.26
C ILE A 56 8.77 -6.34 -16.04
N HIS A 57 9.36 -7.52 -15.83
CA HIS A 57 9.14 -8.32 -14.63
C HIS A 57 10.36 -8.22 -13.72
N GLY A 58 10.14 -7.79 -12.48
CA GLY A 58 11.17 -7.73 -11.45
C GLY A 58 11.04 -8.89 -10.48
N PHE A 59 12.18 -9.46 -10.08
CA PHE A 59 12.26 -10.56 -9.12
C PHE A 59 13.18 -10.11 -7.97
N SER A 60 12.73 -10.25 -6.73
CA SER A 60 13.60 -10.04 -5.56
C SER A 60 13.46 -11.20 -4.58
N ASP A 61 14.58 -11.55 -3.94
CA ASP A 61 14.52 -12.45 -2.80
C ASP A 61 13.83 -11.74 -1.63
N GLY A 62 13.00 -12.48 -0.90
CA GLY A 62 12.23 -11.95 0.22
C GLY A 62 12.92 -12.10 1.57
N TYR A 63 14.22 -12.38 1.62
CA TYR A 63 14.99 -12.44 2.86
C TYR A 63 15.50 -11.08 3.36
N ASP A 64 15.74 -10.13 2.44
CA ASP A 64 16.24 -8.77 2.73
C ASP A 64 15.18 -7.84 3.35
#